data_AF-A0A2Z5U2V9-F1
#
_entry.id   AF-A0A2Z5U2V9-F1
#
_cell.length_a   1.000
_cell.length_b   1.000
_cell.length_c   1.000
_cell.angle_alpha   90.00
_cell.angle_beta   90.00
_cell.angle_gamma   90.00
#
_symmetry.space_group_name_H-M   'P 1'
#
loop_
_entity.id
_entity.type
_entity.pdbx_description
1 polymer ?
#
loop_
_entity_poly.entity_id
_entity_poly.type
_entity_poly.pdbx_seq_one_letter_code
_entity_poly.pdbx_strand_id
1 'polypeptide(L)'
;MDSVTIQRCQAIRKAYHDLEIKHHGQEWSIAEDLLALSNDIGNLNRLVMTKQGRYYDETPYTLEQKLAENIWWLIELAERLDVDIAKEVENFLTFKEKQLGIKYK
;
A
#
# COMPACT_ATOMS: atom_id res chain seq x y z
N MET A 1 -2.27 6.95 -11.93
CA MET A 1 -1.00 6.27 -11.57
C MET A 1 -0.37 5.73 -12.84
N ASP A 2 0.94 5.87 -13.05
CA ASP A 2 1.54 5.42 -14.32
C ASP A 2 1.62 3.89 -14.39
N SER A 3 1.42 3.34 -15.59
CA SER A 3 1.38 1.89 -15.82
C SER A 3 2.70 1.19 -15.51
N VAL A 4 3.83 1.90 -15.63
CA VAL A 4 5.16 1.35 -15.33
C VAL A 4 5.33 1.13 -13.83
N THR A 5 4.89 2.06 -12.99
CA THR A 5 4.91 1.90 -11.54
C THR A 5 4.09 0.69 -11.09
N ILE A 6 2.86 0.52 -11.60
CA ILE A 6 2.00 -0.63 -11.27
C ILE A 6 2.70 -1.95 -11.66
N GLN A 7 3.29 -2.03 -12.85
CA GLN A 7 4.01 -3.24 -13.28
C GLN A 7 5.22 -3.55 -12.38
N ARG A 8 5.93 -2.52 -11.89
CA ARG A 8 7.04 -2.70 -10.95
C ARG A 8 6.56 -3.23 -9.61
N CYS A 9 5.43 -2.72 -9.11
CA CYS A 9 4.80 -3.23 -7.90
C CYS A 9 4.50 -4.74 -8.06
N GLN A 10 3.78 -5.10 -9.12
CA GLN A 10 3.36 -6.48 -9.39
C GLN A 10 4.56 -7.43 -9.52
N ALA A 11 5.63 -6.99 -10.18
CA ALA A 11 6.86 -7.77 -10.31
C ALA A 11 7.51 -8.06 -8.95
N ILE A 12 7.48 -7.11 -8.02
CA ILE A 12 7.98 -7.29 -6.65
C ILE A 12 7.08 -8.28 -5.89
N ARG A 13 5.75 -8.14 -5.96
CA ARG A 13 4.84 -9.09 -5.28
C ARG A 13 5.01 -10.51 -5.78
N LYS A 14 5.18 -10.68 -7.10
CA LYS A 14 5.49 -11.97 -7.68
C LYS A 14 6.80 -12.55 -7.12
N ALA A 15 7.85 -11.74 -6.98
CA ALA A 15 9.10 -12.20 -6.38
C ALA A 15 8.91 -12.66 -4.92
N TYR A 16 8.02 -12.00 -4.16
CA TYR A 16 7.65 -12.45 -2.81
C TYR A 16 6.82 -13.75 -2.84
N HIS A 17 5.87 -13.92 -3.76
CA HIS A 17 5.16 -15.21 -3.94
C HIS A 17 6.14 -16.35 -4.21
N ASP A 18 7.14 -16.13 -5.08
CA ASP A 18 8.17 -17.12 -5.37
C ASP A 18 8.95 -17.51 -4.09
N LEU A 19 9.18 -16.57 -3.16
CA LEU A 19 9.78 -16.84 -1.84
C LEU A 19 8.81 -17.59 -0.91
N GLU A 20 7.54 -17.21 -0.87
CA GLU A 20 6.51 -17.86 -0.05
C GLU A 20 6.31 -19.32 -0.46
N ILE A 21 6.23 -19.60 -1.77
CA ILE A 21 6.18 -20.97 -2.28
C ILE A 21 7.43 -21.74 -1.87
N LYS A 22 8.61 -21.13 -1.99
CA LYS A 22 9.88 -21.76 -1.61
C LYS A 22 9.97 -22.11 -0.12
N HIS A 23 9.45 -21.24 0.75
CA HIS A 23 9.61 -21.38 2.21
C HIS A 23 8.42 -22.03 2.91
N HIS A 24 7.22 -21.91 2.34
CA HIS A 24 5.95 -22.31 2.95
C HIS A 24 5.09 -23.20 2.05
N GLY A 25 5.51 -23.47 0.81
CA GLY A 25 4.85 -24.38 -0.12
C GLY A 25 3.63 -23.81 -0.83
N GLN A 26 3.23 -22.57 -0.52
CA GLN A 26 2.11 -21.87 -1.13
C GLN A 26 2.31 -20.36 -1.05
N GLU A 27 1.67 -19.63 -1.96
CA GLU A 27 1.55 -18.18 -1.87
C GLU A 27 0.69 -17.80 -0.66
N TRP A 28 0.94 -16.63 -0.10
CA TRP A 28 0.08 -16.02 0.90
C TRP A 28 -1.31 -15.77 0.32
N SER A 29 -2.33 -16.06 1.11
CA SER A 29 -3.71 -15.70 0.81
C SER A 29 -3.90 -14.17 0.79
N ILE A 30 -5.01 -13.72 0.19
CA ILE A 30 -5.39 -12.30 0.20
C ILE A 30 -5.53 -11.78 1.65
N ALA A 31 -6.00 -12.64 2.57
CA ALA A 31 -6.12 -12.29 3.98
C ALA A 31 -4.75 -12.08 4.66
N GLU A 32 -3.74 -12.85 4.27
CA GLU A 32 -2.37 -12.69 4.75
C GLU A 32 -1.71 -11.42 4.20
N ASP A 33 -1.95 -11.08 2.92
CA ASP A 33 -1.51 -9.79 2.36
C ASP A 33 -2.18 -8.60 3.07
N LEU A 34 -3.48 -8.70 3.36
CA LEU A 34 -4.20 -7.69 4.14
C LEU A 34 -3.67 -7.56 5.57
N LEU A 35 -3.27 -8.68 6.18
CA LEU A 35 -2.62 -8.68 7.49
C LEU A 35 -1.25 -7.99 7.43
N ALA A 36 -0.48 -8.22 6.36
CA ALA A 36 0.81 -7.56 6.15
C ALA A 36 0.65 -6.04 6.01
N LEU A 37 -0.32 -5.57 5.22
CA LEU A 37 -0.71 -4.17 5.16
C LEU A 37 -1.04 -3.63 6.56
N SER A 38 -1.85 -4.35 7.34
CA SER A 38 -2.25 -3.91 8.68
C SER A 38 -1.06 -3.75 9.63
N ASN A 39 -0.07 -4.64 9.52
CA ASN A 39 1.18 -4.52 10.27
C ASN A 39 1.97 -3.27 9.87
N ASP A 40 2.04 -2.95 8.57
CA ASP A 40 2.73 -1.75 8.09
C ASP A 40 1.99 -0.45 8.40
N ILE A 41 0.65 -0.47 8.50
CA ILE A 41 -0.12 0.63 9.09
C ILE A 41 0.28 0.82 10.56
N GLY A 42 0.44 -0.28 11.31
CA GLY A 42 0.90 -0.23 12.70
C GLY A 42 2.28 0.41 12.85
N ASN A 43 3.23 0.05 11.99
CA ASN A 43 4.57 0.68 11.93
C ASN A 43 4.47 2.17 11.57
N LEU A 44 3.68 2.50 10.54
CA LEU A 44 3.44 3.88 10.13
C LEU A 44 2.88 4.74 11.28
N ASN A 45 1.94 4.20 12.06
CA ASN A 45 1.37 4.89 13.22
C ASN A 45 2.44 5.27 14.25
N ARG A 46 3.36 4.35 14.58
CA ARG A 46 4.47 4.62 15.52
C ARG A 46 5.38 5.71 14.99
N LEU A 47 5.78 5.61 13.72
CA LEU A 47 6.65 6.59 13.07
C LEU A 47 6.01 7.99 12.99
N VAL A 48 4.70 8.08 12.77
CA VAL A 48 3.96 9.37 12.81
C VAL A 48 4.00 9.96 14.22
N MET A 49 3.73 9.17 15.26
CA MET A 49 3.81 9.65 16.65
C MET A 49 5.23 10.09 17.02
N THR A 50 6.26 9.39 16.52
CA THR A 50 7.66 9.78 16.70
C THR A 50 7.99 11.07 15.99
N LYS A 51 7.55 11.26 14.74
CA LYS A 51 7.71 12.55 14.03
C LYS A 51 7.02 13.71 14.75
N GLN A 52 5.93 13.44 15.47
CA GLN A 52 5.21 14.42 16.28
C GLN A 52 5.80 14.61 17.70
N GLY A 53 6.87 13.90 18.06
CA GLY A 53 7.49 13.97 19.38
C GLY A 53 6.62 13.40 20.51
N ARG A 54 5.69 12.50 20.18
CA ARG A 54 4.72 11.89 21.13
C ARG A 54 5.05 10.46 21.49
N TYR A 55 6.01 9.85 20.81
CA TYR A 55 6.42 8.46 21.00
C TYR A 55 7.89 8.29 20.65
N TYR A 56 8.59 7.41 21.36
CA TYR A 56 9.93 6.97 20.98
C TYR A 56 9.80 5.62 20.29
N ASP A 57 10.07 5.59 18.99
CA ASP A 57 10.06 4.36 18.20
C ASP A 57 11.49 3.92 17.91
N GLU A 58 11.78 2.65 18.16
CA GLU A 58 13.07 2.01 17.91
C GLU A 58 13.03 1.12 16.65
N THR A 59 11.93 1.17 15.88
CA THR A 59 11.86 0.41 14.63
C THR A 59 12.94 0.86 13.65
N PRO A 60 13.53 -0.06 12.86
CA PRO A 60 14.59 0.28 11.89
C PRO A 60 14.04 0.95 10.62
N TYR A 61 12.75 1.30 10.59
CA TYR A 61 12.06 1.81 9.41
C TYR A 61 12.01 3.33 9.39
N THR A 62 11.90 3.91 8.19
CA THR A 62 11.62 5.35 8.06
C THR A 62 10.15 5.61 7.75
N LEU A 63 9.68 6.81 8.08
CA LEU A 63 8.31 7.24 7.79
C LEU A 63 8.03 7.18 6.27
N GLU A 64 8.97 7.66 5.46
CA GLU A 64 8.86 7.69 4.01
C GLU A 64 8.75 6.28 3.42
N GLN A 65 9.56 5.35 3.93
CA GLN A 65 9.51 3.94 3.51
C GLN A 65 8.15 3.32 3.81
N LYS A 66 7.65 3.47 5.04
CA LYS A 66 6.36 2.88 5.42
C LYS A 66 5.18 3.55 4.74
N LEU A 67 5.24 4.85 4.43
CA LEU A 67 4.24 5.49 3.56
C LEU A 67 4.21 4.85 2.18
N ALA A 68 5.38 4.63 1.56
CA ALA A 68 5.47 4.01 0.24
C ALA A 68 5.01 2.54 0.26
N GLU A 69 5.38 1.77 1.28
CA GLU A 69 5.03 0.35 1.41
C GLU A 69 3.52 0.15 1.65
N ASN A 70 2.88 1.03 2.42
CA ASN A 70 1.43 1.03 2.54
C ASN A 70 0.73 1.28 1.20
N ILE A 71 1.25 2.20 0.37
CA ILE A 71 0.72 2.43 -0.98
C ILE A 71 0.95 1.20 -1.86
N TRP A 72 2.14 0.57 -1.80
CA TRP A 72 2.43 -0.65 -2.53
C TRP A 72 1.44 -1.76 -2.18
N TRP A 73 1.20 -2.02 -0.90
CA TRP A 73 0.21 -3.02 -0.47
C TRP A 73 -1.20 -2.74 -1.00
N LEU A 74 -1.63 -1.47 -1.03
CA LEU A 74 -2.94 -1.12 -1.60
C LEU A 74 -3.02 -1.39 -3.12
N ILE A 75 -1.93 -1.17 -3.85
CA ILE A 75 -1.84 -1.49 -5.28
C ILE A 75 -1.92 -3.00 -5.48
N GLU A 76 -1.14 -3.78 -4.72
CA GLU A 76 -1.14 -5.25 -4.83
C GLU A 76 -2.48 -5.87 -4.45
N LEU A 77 -3.07 -5.42 -3.34
CA LEU A 77 -4.38 -5.91 -2.90
C LEU A 77 -5.45 -5.60 -3.93
N ALA A 78 -5.40 -4.43 -4.57
CA ALA A 78 -6.34 -4.08 -5.63
C ALA A 78 -6.22 -5.03 -6.82
N GLU A 79 -5.00 -5.33 -7.28
CA GLU A 79 -4.77 -6.33 -8.33
C GLU A 79 -5.33 -7.71 -7.93
N ARG A 80 -5.01 -8.18 -6.72
CA ARG A 80 -5.48 -9.49 -6.22
C ARG A 80 -7.00 -9.56 -6.01
N LEU A 81 -7.68 -8.43 -5.95
CA LEU A 81 -9.13 -8.29 -5.78
C LEU A 81 -9.84 -7.89 -7.09
N ASP A 82 -9.14 -7.92 -8.23
CA ASP A 82 -9.66 -7.54 -9.54
C ASP A 82 -10.18 -6.08 -9.60
N VAL A 83 -9.49 -5.16 -8.91
CA VAL A 83 -9.82 -3.73 -8.85
C VAL A 83 -8.79 -2.90 -9.60
N ASP A 84 -9.24 -2.15 -10.61
CA ASP A 84 -8.44 -1.10 -11.26
C ASP A 84 -8.30 0.11 -10.33
N ILE A 85 -7.30 0.07 -9.45
CA ILE A 85 -7.08 1.11 -8.44
C ILE A 85 -6.81 2.49 -9.05
N ALA A 86 -6.17 2.55 -10.22
CA ALA A 86 -5.90 3.82 -10.89
C ALA A 86 -7.21 4.49 -11.29
N LYS A 87 -8.12 3.73 -11.92
CA LYS A 87 -9.46 4.21 -12.27
C LYS A 87 -10.28 4.59 -11.05
N GLU A 88 -10.26 3.78 -9.98
CA GLU A 88 -11.07 4.06 -8.78
C GLU A 88 -10.58 5.29 -8.01
N VAL A 89 -9.27 5.56 -8.00
CA VAL A 89 -8.74 6.81 -7.46
C VAL A 89 -9.22 8.02 -8.27
N GLU A 90 -9.18 7.97 -9.61
CA GLU A 90 -9.69 9.05 -10.46
C GLU A 90 -11.20 9.28 -10.27
N ASN A 91 -11.97 8.20 -10.17
CA ASN A 91 -13.41 8.26 -9.86
C ASN A 91 -13.66 8.93 -8.50
N PHE A 92 -12.92 8.52 -7.46
CA PHE A 92 -13.02 9.09 -6.13
C PHE A 92 -12.71 10.59 -6.11
N LEU A 93 -11.61 11.00 -6.76
CA LEU A 93 -11.20 12.40 -6.83
C LEU A 93 -12.23 13.24 -7.57
N THR A 94 -12.64 12.81 -8.78
CA THR A 94 -13.68 13.50 -9.57
C THR A 94 -14.98 13.68 -8.78
N PHE A 95 -15.40 12.62 -8.06
CA PHE A 95 -16.58 12.67 -7.21
C PHE A 95 -16.43 13.70 -6.09
N LYS A 96 -15.29 13.70 -5.38
CA LYS A 96 -15.02 14.63 -4.27
C LYS A 96 -14.91 16.07 -4.73
N GLU A 97 -14.26 16.32 -5.86
CA GLU A 97 -14.15 17.66 -6.44
C GLU A 97 -15.53 18.23 -6.75
N LYS A 98 -16.39 17.46 -7.42
CA LYS A 98 -17.78 17.85 -7.69
C LYS A 98 -18.57 18.07 -6.39
N GLN A 99 -18.44 17.18 -5.42
CA GLN A 99 -19.13 17.27 -4.13
C GLN A 99 -18.75 18.54 -3.35
N LEU A 100 -17.48 18.93 -3.42
CA LEU A 100 -16.92 20.05 -2.64
C LEU A 100 -16.81 21.35 -3.44
N GLY A 101 -17.21 21.36 -4.72
CA GLY A 101 -17.10 22.54 -5.59
C GLY A 101 -15.65 22.94 -5.92
N ILE A 102 -14.71 22.00 -5.84
CA ILE A 102 -13.30 22.23 -6.17
C ILE A 102 -13.16 22.20 -7.70
N LYS A 103 -12.46 23.20 -8.26
CA LYS A 103 -12.08 23.22 -9.67
C LYS A 103 -10.57 23.02 -9.76
N TYR A 104 -10.15 21.87 -10.26
CA TYR A 104 -8.76 21.65 -10.63
C TYR A 104 -8.47 22.39 -11.95
N LYS A 105 -7.27 22.99 -12.08
CA LYS A 105 -6.82 23.69 -13.30
C LYS A 105 -6.00 22.75 -14.17
#